data_AF-A0A383DHT5-F1
#
_entry.id   AF-A0A383DHT5-F1
#
_cell.length_a   1.000
_cell.length_b   1.000
_cell.length_c   1.000
_cell.angle_alpha   90.00
_cell.angle_beta   90.00
_cell.angle_gamma   90.00
#
_symmetry.space_group_name_H-M   'P 1'
#
loop_
_entity.id
_entity.type
_entity.pdbx_description
1 polymer ?
#
loop_
_entity_poly.entity_id
_entity_poly.type
_entity_poly.pdbx_seq_one_letter_code
_entity_poly.pdbx_strand_id
1 'polypeptide(L)'
;MFFEPSLTASTKDQNQNSVLFVLLGASNLARSFYGLKRCIKRCILPRPADFVHAMGPGRGYVIRGGIFNVTYPPILNCGILETVRNKRKKNQPIVALITDIGNDIMYGVSPEEIIAGLQHLLNAFDEFATNIFITSIPIALKNDIGEFYFRILRQIFFPKSPAEYSQTSKTIEIVNQFIL
;
A
#
# COMPACT_ATOMS: atom_id res chain seq x y z
N MET A 1 27.98 -36.58 -21.24
CA MET A 1 27.39 -37.01 -19.94
C MET A 1 26.67 -35.80 -19.39
N PHE A 2 25.38 -35.68 -19.70
CA PHE A 2 24.55 -34.55 -19.26
C PHE A 2 24.00 -34.88 -17.87
N PHE A 3 24.24 -33.99 -16.90
CA PHE A 3 23.63 -34.10 -15.57
C PHE A 3 22.13 -33.78 -15.69
N GLU A 4 21.27 -34.78 -15.53
CA GLU A 4 19.87 -34.54 -15.16
C GLU A 4 19.84 -34.21 -13.66
N PRO A 5 19.18 -33.11 -13.24
CA PRO A 5 18.84 -32.93 -11.84
C PRO A 5 17.74 -33.94 -11.50
N SER A 6 18.05 -34.83 -10.55
CA SER A 6 17.09 -35.78 -10.01
C SER A 6 15.87 -35.06 -9.44
N LEU A 7 14.70 -35.30 -10.06
CA LEU A 7 13.38 -35.03 -9.49
C LEU A 7 13.21 -35.92 -8.25
N THR A 8 13.80 -35.52 -7.13
CA THR A 8 13.40 -36.03 -5.83
C THR A 8 12.06 -35.37 -5.51
N ALA A 9 10.99 -36.10 -5.85
CA ALA A 9 9.65 -35.83 -5.40
C ALA A 9 9.63 -35.87 -3.86
N SER A 10 9.83 -34.72 -3.23
CA SER A 10 9.48 -34.50 -1.83
C SER A 10 7.96 -34.32 -1.75
N THR A 11 7.25 -35.45 -1.82
CA THR A 11 5.86 -35.55 -1.37
C THR A 11 5.85 -35.46 0.16
N LYS A 12 5.81 -34.23 0.70
CA LYS A 12 5.33 -33.88 2.06
C LYS A 12 5.49 -32.37 2.34
N ASP A 13 4.69 -31.52 1.68
CA ASP A 13 4.25 -30.26 2.32
C ASP A 13 2.99 -29.64 1.66
N GLN A 14 2.01 -30.47 1.26
CA GLN A 14 0.72 -29.98 0.73
C GLN A 14 -0.17 -29.31 1.80
N ASN A 15 0.34 -29.09 3.01
CA ASN A 15 -0.46 -28.63 4.15
C ASN A 15 -0.03 -27.26 4.71
N GLN A 16 0.81 -26.51 3.99
CA GLN A 16 1.05 -25.11 4.36
C GLN A 16 -0.16 -24.26 3.94
N ASN A 17 -0.91 -23.76 4.92
CA ASN A 17 -2.00 -22.81 4.70
C ASN A 17 -1.54 -21.68 3.76
N SER A 18 -2.33 -21.33 2.75
CA SER A 18 -1.99 -20.23 1.85
C SER A 18 -1.76 -18.93 2.64
N VAL A 19 -0.86 -18.06 2.18
CA VAL A 19 -0.67 -16.74 2.79
C VAL A 19 -1.58 -15.73 2.09
N LEU A 20 -2.33 -14.94 2.85
CA LEU A 20 -3.14 -13.86 2.30
C LEU A 20 -2.37 -12.54 2.37
N PHE A 21 -2.03 -11.99 1.19
CA PHE A 21 -1.40 -10.68 1.08
C PHE A 21 -2.46 -9.60 0.88
N VAL A 22 -2.41 -8.58 1.74
CA VAL A 22 -3.26 -7.39 1.67
C VAL A 22 -2.41 -6.22 1.21
N LEU A 23 -2.62 -5.75 -0.02
CA LEU A 23 -1.77 -4.72 -0.63
C LEU A 23 -2.54 -3.40 -0.77
N LEU A 24 -2.15 -2.39 -0.01
CA LEU A 24 -2.80 -1.09 0.09
C LEU A 24 -1.88 0.01 -0.41
N GLY A 25 -2.39 0.89 -1.26
CA GLY A 25 -1.62 2.02 -1.78
C GLY A 25 -2.31 2.72 -2.94
N ALA A 26 -1.52 3.28 -3.85
CA ALA A 26 -2.05 4.12 -4.91
C ALA A 26 -1.35 3.82 -6.24
N SER A 27 -0.84 4.86 -6.92
CA SER A 27 -0.31 4.78 -8.27
C SER A 27 0.92 3.87 -8.40
N ASN A 28 1.85 3.89 -7.45
CA ASN A 28 3.08 3.10 -7.57
C ASN A 28 2.79 1.62 -7.31
N LEU A 29 1.95 1.32 -6.32
CA LEU A 29 1.45 -0.03 -6.10
C LEU A 29 0.68 -0.54 -7.31
N ALA A 30 -0.24 0.26 -7.88
CA ALA A 30 -0.99 -0.12 -9.07
C ALA A 30 -0.09 -0.46 -10.27
N ARG A 31 0.96 0.35 -10.51
CA ARG A 31 1.95 0.13 -11.57
C ARG A 31 2.79 -1.11 -11.36
N SER A 32 3.19 -1.38 -10.11
CA SER A 32 4.07 -2.50 -9.77
C SER A 32 3.35 -3.81 -9.43
N PHE A 33 2.02 -3.78 -9.27
CA PHE A 33 1.21 -4.86 -8.72
C PHE A 33 1.48 -6.23 -9.35
N TYR A 34 1.50 -6.32 -10.67
CA TYR A 34 1.74 -7.58 -11.36
C TYR A 34 3.14 -8.15 -11.06
N GLY A 35 4.16 -7.30 -11.14
CA GLY A 35 5.55 -7.66 -10.83
C GLY A 35 5.72 -8.07 -9.37
N LEU A 36 5.15 -7.29 -8.45
CA LEU A 36 5.16 -7.58 -7.02
C LEU A 36 4.51 -8.92 -6.69
N LYS A 37 3.30 -9.19 -7.22
CA LYS A 37 2.62 -10.48 -7.04
C LYS A 37 3.43 -11.66 -7.55
N ARG A 38 4.04 -11.51 -8.73
CA ARG A 38 4.88 -12.56 -9.33
C ARG A 38 6.13 -12.81 -8.47
N CYS A 39 6.76 -11.75 -7.96
CA CYS A 39 7.92 -11.83 -7.08
C CYS A 39 7.55 -12.55 -5.78
N ILE A 40 6.52 -12.09 -5.07
CA ILE A 40 6.02 -12.70 -3.83
C ILE A 40 5.73 -14.19 -4.04
N LYS A 41 4.96 -14.54 -5.08
CA LYS A 41 4.63 -15.94 -5.39
C LYS A 41 5.87 -16.80 -5.56
N ARG A 42 6.92 -16.30 -6.22
CA ARG A 42 8.18 -17.03 -6.42
C ARG A 42 8.95 -17.19 -5.11
N CYS A 43 9.01 -16.14 -4.29
CA CYS A 43 9.76 -16.13 -3.03
C CYS A 43 9.20 -17.10 -1.98
N ILE A 44 7.90 -17.42 -2.04
CA ILE A 44 7.26 -18.28 -1.05
C ILE A 44 6.99 -19.71 -1.51
N LEU A 45 7.43 -20.10 -2.72
CA LEU A 45 7.24 -21.48 -3.18
C LEU A 45 7.83 -22.50 -2.20
N PRO A 46 7.16 -23.64 -1.95
CA PRO A 46 5.94 -24.14 -2.63
C PRO A 46 4.62 -23.61 -2.06
N ARG A 47 4.63 -22.69 -1.10
CA ARG A 47 3.44 -22.20 -0.41
C ARG A 47 2.53 -21.36 -1.33
N PRO A 48 1.20 -21.58 -1.32
CA PRO A 48 0.28 -20.75 -2.12
C PRO A 48 0.13 -19.32 -1.57
N ALA A 49 -0.11 -18.34 -2.45
CA ALA A 49 -0.44 -16.96 -2.10
C ALA A 49 -1.78 -16.50 -2.67
N ASP A 50 -2.62 -15.96 -1.78
CA ASP A 50 -3.85 -15.24 -2.09
C ASP A 50 -3.60 -13.73 -1.99
N PHE A 51 -4.34 -12.94 -2.75
CA PHE A 51 -4.14 -11.48 -2.79
C PHE A 51 -5.48 -10.74 -2.74
N VAL A 52 -5.52 -9.71 -1.90
CA VAL A 52 -6.55 -8.67 -1.86
C VAL A 52 -5.85 -7.32 -1.90
N HIS A 53 -6.46 -6.33 -2.53
CA HIS A 53 -5.81 -5.04 -2.70
C HIS A 53 -6.78 -3.89 -2.78
N ALA A 54 -6.31 -2.73 -2.34
CA ALA A 54 -6.95 -1.44 -2.55
C ALA A 54 -5.87 -0.50 -3.10
N MET A 55 -5.90 -0.26 -4.41
CA MET A 55 -4.92 0.56 -5.11
C MET A 55 -5.58 1.30 -6.26
N GLY A 56 -4.91 2.32 -6.79
CA GLY A 56 -5.42 3.11 -7.91
C GLY A 56 -4.69 4.46 -8.05
N PRO A 57 -4.62 5.03 -9.27
CA PRO A 57 -3.99 6.31 -9.48
C PRO A 57 -4.60 7.42 -8.61
N GLY A 58 -3.76 8.12 -7.84
CA GLY A 58 -4.18 9.20 -6.94
C GLY A 58 -5.05 8.75 -5.76
N ARG A 59 -5.21 7.46 -5.51
CA ARG A 59 -6.07 6.98 -4.41
C ARG A 59 -5.58 7.51 -3.05
N GLY A 60 -6.51 7.99 -2.22
CA GLY A 60 -6.27 8.38 -0.83
C GLY A 60 -6.65 7.29 0.16
N TYR A 61 -6.08 7.37 1.36
CA TYR A 61 -6.43 6.56 2.51
C TYR A 61 -7.66 7.10 3.24
N VAL A 62 -7.66 8.40 3.54
CA VAL A 62 -8.65 9.04 4.41
C VAL A 62 -9.82 9.58 3.62
N ILE A 63 -9.53 10.26 2.51
CA ILE A 63 -10.57 10.87 1.68
C ILE A 63 -10.67 10.25 0.29
N ARG A 64 -11.76 10.58 -0.42
CA ARG A 64 -11.94 10.21 -1.82
C ARG A 64 -10.82 10.84 -2.65
N GLY A 65 -10.09 10.02 -3.38
CA GLY A 65 -8.99 10.44 -4.24
C GLY A 65 -9.16 9.92 -5.67
N GLY A 66 -8.28 10.37 -6.56
CA GLY A 66 -8.25 9.94 -7.95
C GLY A 66 -7.69 11.02 -8.87
N ILE A 67 -7.13 10.60 -10.01
CA ILE A 67 -6.61 11.49 -11.05
C ILE A 67 -7.21 11.15 -12.41
N PHE A 68 -7.22 12.12 -13.33
CA PHE A 68 -7.67 11.97 -14.72
C PHE A 68 -9.08 11.34 -14.86
N ASN A 69 -10.07 11.91 -14.17
CA ASN A 69 -11.49 11.48 -14.15
C ASN A 69 -11.77 10.09 -13.55
N VAL A 70 -10.75 9.42 -13.00
CA VAL A 70 -10.96 8.21 -12.20
C VAL A 70 -11.06 8.60 -10.74
N THR A 71 -12.04 8.04 -10.03
CA THR A 71 -12.23 8.28 -8.59
C THR A 71 -12.29 6.98 -7.81
N TYR A 72 -11.66 6.95 -6.65
CA TYR A 72 -11.62 5.80 -5.75
C TYR A 72 -12.18 6.20 -4.38
N PRO A 73 -12.99 5.32 -3.74
CA PRO A 73 -13.30 5.50 -2.33
C PRO A 73 -12.00 5.43 -1.50
N PRO A 74 -11.94 6.18 -0.38
CA PRO A 74 -10.81 6.10 0.54
C PRO A 74 -10.54 4.64 0.95
N ILE A 75 -9.28 4.27 1.14
CA ILE A 75 -8.91 2.91 1.55
C ILE A 75 -9.62 2.52 2.86
N LEU A 76 -9.80 3.47 3.78
CA LEU A 76 -10.53 3.24 5.03
C LEU A 76 -11.99 2.83 4.83
N ASN A 77 -12.61 3.25 3.72
CA ASN A 77 -14.04 3.03 3.46
C ASN A 77 -14.30 2.38 2.08
N CYS A 78 -13.43 1.48 1.64
CA CYS A 78 -13.61 0.76 0.38
C CYS A 78 -13.99 -0.71 0.55
N GLY A 79 -14.36 -1.15 1.75
CA GLY A 79 -14.72 -2.54 2.05
C GLY A 79 -13.53 -3.52 2.05
N ILE A 80 -12.29 -3.04 2.04
CA ILE A 80 -11.11 -3.94 2.00
C ILE A 80 -11.01 -4.77 3.27
N LEU A 81 -11.23 -4.16 4.44
CA LEU A 81 -11.22 -4.86 5.74
C LEU A 81 -12.27 -5.96 5.80
N GLU A 82 -13.49 -5.67 5.34
CA GLU A 82 -14.56 -6.66 5.23
C GLU A 82 -14.18 -7.79 4.26
N THR A 83 -13.61 -7.44 3.11
CA THR A 83 -13.11 -8.42 2.13
C THR A 83 -12.07 -9.35 2.75
N VAL A 84 -11.15 -8.83 3.58
CA VAL A 84 -10.16 -9.65 4.29
C VAL A 84 -10.84 -10.57 5.29
N ARG A 85 -11.75 -10.04 6.12
CA ARG A 85 -12.49 -10.82 7.13
C ARG A 85 -13.29 -11.96 6.52
N ASN A 86 -13.89 -11.74 5.35
CA ASN A 86 -14.70 -12.75 4.65
C ASN A 86 -13.84 -13.79 3.91
N LYS A 87 -12.66 -13.41 3.42
CA LYS A 87 -11.77 -14.31 2.66
C LYS A 87 -10.79 -15.11 3.52
N ARG A 88 -10.41 -14.60 4.69
CA ARG A 88 -9.40 -15.25 5.53
C ARG A 88 -9.87 -16.65 5.95
N LYS A 89 -8.96 -17.61 5.91
CA LYS A 89 -9.19 -18.97 6.44
C LYS A 89 -8.71 -19.04 7.88
N LYS A 90 -9.22 -20.01 8.64
CA LYS A 90 -8.73 -20.28 10.01
C LYS A 90 -7.22 -20.57 9.97
N ASN A 91 -6.44 -19.91 10.83
CA ASN A 91 -4.98 -20.06 10.93
C ASN A 91 -4.20 -19.74 9.62
N GLN A 92 -4.78 -18.96 8.70
CA GLN A 92 -4.07 -18.45 7.54
C GLN A 92 -3.22 -17.23 7.93
N PRO A 93 -1.91 -17.21 7.65
CA PRO A 93 -1.12 -15.99 7.85
C PRO A 93 -1.60 -14.89 6.91
N ILE A 94 -1.68 -13.68 7.46
CA ILE A 94 -2.08 -12.49 6.73
C ILE A 94 -0.93 -11.49 6.79
N VAL A 95 -0.47 -11.03 5.63
CA VAL A 95 0.61 -10.05 5.51
C VAL A 95 0.07 -8.80 4.83
N ALA A 96 0.13 -7.67 5.51
CA ALA A 96 -0.30 -6.38 4.98
C ALA A 96 0.90 -5.55 4.51
N LEU A 97 0.77 -4.93 3.34
CA LEU A 97 1.66 -3.88 2.85
C LEU A 97 0.84 -2.60 2.70
N ILE A 98 1.29 -1.55 3.39
CA ILE A 98 0.71 -0.20 3.37
C ILE A 98 1.77 0.72 2.74
N THR A 99 1.45 1.28 1.58
CA THR A 99 2.35 2.15 0.83
C THR A 99 1.60 3.31 0.19
N ASP A 100 2.32 4.24 -0.46
CA ASP A 100 1.74 5.37 -1.20
C ASP A 100 0.79 6.28 -0.38
N ILE A 101 1.10 6.55 0.89
CA ILE A 101 0.22 7.32 1.82
C ILE A 101 0.11 8.82 1.43
N GLY A 102 1.04 9.33 0.63
CA GLY A 102 1.20 10.78 0.41
C GLY A 102 0.10 11.50 -0.37
N ASN A 103 -0.86 10.81 -0.99
CA ASN A 103 -1.89 11.48 -1.81
C ASN A 103 -2.86 12.33 -0.96
N ASP A 104 -3.20 11.90 0.26
CA ASP A 104 -4.08 12.66 1.16
C ASP A 104 -3.50 14.06 1.47
N ILE A 105 -2.17 14.18 1.53
CA ILE A 105 -1.49 15.48 1.70
C ILE A 105 -1.80 16.41 0.52
N MET A 106 -1.75 15.88 -0.71
CA MET A 106 -2.08 16.65 -1.92
C MET A 106 -3.57 17.02 -1.97
N TYR A 107 -4.44 16.32 -1.27
CA TYR A 107 -5.84 16.68 -1.14
C TYR A 107 -6.14 17.66 0.01
N GLY A 108 -5.11 18.05 0.78
CA GLY A 108 -5.26 18.99 1.89
C GLY A 108 -5.68 18.37 3.21
N VAL A 109 -5.56 17.04 3.36
CA VAL A 109 -5.83 16.37 4.63
C VAL A 109 -4.71 16.71 5.63
N SER A 110 -5.09 17.00 6.87
CA SER A 110 -4.12 17.33 7.92
C SER A 110 -3.27 16.11 8.30
N PRO A 111 -2.03 16.31 8.80
CA PRO A 111 -1.22 15.19 9.30
C PRO A 111 -1.94 14.41 10.41
N GLU A 112 -2.69 15.08 11.27
CA GLU A 112 -3.45 14.47 12.37
C GLU A 112 -4.53 13.52 11.84
N GLU A 113 -5.28 13.93 10.81
CA GLU A 113 -6.29 13.09 10.16
C GLU A 113 -5.66 11.90 9.43
N ILE A 114 -4.51 12.09 8.77
CA ILE A 114 -3.77 10.99 8.12
C ILE A 114 -3.32 9.98 9.17
N ILE A 115 -2.71 10.44 10.26
CA ILE A 115 -2.25 9.58 11.36
C ILE A 115 -3.41 8.85 12.01
N ALA A 116 -4.52 9.54 12.30
CA ALA A 116 -5.71 8.91 12.87
C ALA A 116 -6.29 7.83 11.93
N GLY A 117 -6.31 8.11 10.62
CA GLY A 117 -6.72 7.14 9.61
C GLY A 117 -5.81 5.91 9.56
N LEU A 118 -4.49 6.11 9.57
CA LEU A 118 -3.52 5.02 9.63
C LEU A 118 -3.66 4.21 10.92
N GLN A 119 -3.78 4.87 12.08
CA GLN A 119 -3.99 4.19 13.35
C GLN A 119 -5.26 3.34 13.34
N HIS A 120 -6.36 3.86 12.78
CA HIS A 120 -7.59 3.09 12.61
C HIS A 120 -7.37 1.85 11.75
N LEU A 121 -6.65 1.98 10.64
CA LEU A 121 -6.31 0.88 9.75
C LEU A 121 -5.43 -0.18 10.43
N LEU A 122 -4.42 0.27 11.18
CA LEU A 122 -3.51 -0.61 11.93
C LEU A 122 -4.25 -1.38 13.03
N ASN A 123 -5.07 -0.68 13.84
CA ASN A 123 -5.89 -1.32 14.87
C ASN A 123 -6.83 -2.37 14.27
N ALA A 124 -7.43 -2.09 13.10
CA ALA A 124 -8.29 -3.04 12.43
C ALA A 124 -7.51 -4.25 11.88
N PHE A 125 -6.26 -4.06 11.45
CA PHE A 125 -5.39 -5.16 11.04
C PHE A 125 -4.84 -5.96 12.22
N ASP A 126 -4.57 -5.36 13.37
CA ASP A 126 -4.07 -6.08 14.56
C ASP A 126 -5.02 -7.21 15.00
N GLU A 127 -6.31 -7.12 14.67
CA GLU A 127 -7.27 -8.20 14.88
C GLU A 127 -6.92 -9.50 14.13
N PHE A 128 -6.12 -9.44 13.04
CA PHE A 128 -5.91 -10.61 12.16
C PHE A 128 -4.67 -10.64 11.25
N ALA A 129 -3.98 -9.54 11.05
CA ALA A 129 -2.72 -9.50 10.33
C ALA A 129 -1.61 -10.09 11.21
N THR A 130 -0.83 -11.00 10.62
CA THR A 130 0.35 -11.57 11.28
C THR A 130 1.56 -10.65 11.17
N ASN A 131 1.65 -9.92 10.04
CA ASN A 131 2.72 -8.96 9.79
C ASN A 131 2.18 -7.76 9.02
N ILE A 132 2.58 -6.56 9.42
CA ILE A 132 2.23 -5.30 8.76
C ILE A 132 3.53 -4.61 8.36
N PHE A 133 3.64 -4.27 7.08
CA PHE A 133 4.75 -3.50 6.53
C PHE A 133 4.22 -2.16 6.05
N ILE A 134 4.87 -1.07 6.47
CA ILE A 134 4.51 0.28 6.06
C ILE A 134 5.73 0.93 5.42
N THR A 135 5.55 1.57 4.26
CA THR A 135 6.62 2.37 3.65
C THR A 135 6.41 3.84 4.01
N SER A 136 7.49 4.52 4.42
CA SER A 136 7.47 5.97 4.58
C SER A 136 7.19 6.69 3.26
N ILE A 137 6.67 7.90 3.36
CA ILE A 137 6.54 8.81 2.23
C ILE A 137 7.96 9.31 1.89
N PRO A 138 8.42 9.24 0.62
CA PRO A 138 9.74 9.74 0.27
C PRO A 138 9.93 11.20 0.72
N ILE A 139 10.86 11.44 1.66
CA ILE A 139 11.18 12.77 2.21
C ILE A 139 11.87 13.66 1.17
N ALA A 140 12.36 13.08 0.09
CA ALA A 140 13.17 13.74 -0.90
C ALA A 140 12.42 14.81 -1.74
N LEU A 141 11.18 15.19 -1.40
CA LEU A 141 10.53 16.35 -2.00
C LEU A 141 11.43 17.60 -1.98
N LYS A 142 12.13 17.86 -0.86
CA LYS A 142 13.07 18.99 -0.73
C LYS A 142 14.34 18.88 -1.57
N ASN A 143 14.81 17.66 -1.83
CA ASN A 143 16.10 17.40 -2.49
C ASN A 143 15.94 17.07 -3.98
N ASP A 144 14.79 16.52 -4.40
CA ASP A 144 14.53 15.99 -5.74
C ASP A 144 13.56 16.87 -6.54
N ILE A 145 12.71 17.67 -5.89
CA ILE A 145 11.66 18.47 -6.56
C ILE A 145 11.64 19.90 -6.00
N GLY A 146 12.31 20.83 -6.69
CA GLY A 146 12.21 22.25 -6.34
C GLY A 146 10.77 22.78 -6.39
N GLU A 147 10.48 23.84 -5.63
CA GLU A 147 9.13 24.41 -5.47
C GLU A 147 8.43 24.72 -6.81
N PHE A 148 9.19 25.17 -7.81
CA PHE A 148 8.68 25.42 -9.16
C PHE A 148 8.09 24.14 -9.79
N TYR A 149 8.84 23.03 -9.77
CA TYR A 149 8.38 21.75 -10.30
C TYR A 149 7.23 21.18 -9.47
N PHE A 150 7.24 21.36 -8.15
CA PHE A 150 6.11 21.01 -7.29
C PHE A 150 4.82 21.69 -7.75
N ARG A 151 4.87 23.01 -8.01
CA ARG A 151 3.69 23.77 -8.48
C ARG A 151 3.17 23.26 -9.82
N ILE A 152 4.07 22.93 -10.76
CA ILE A 152 3.71 22.34 -12.07
C ILE A 152 3.03 20.97 -11.88
N LEU A 153 3.68 20.07 -11.15
CA LEU A 153 3.16 18.72 -10.93
C LEU A 153 1.82 18.75 -10.17
N ARG A 154 1.70 19.62 -9.16
CA ARG A 154 0.44 19.86 -8.47
C ARG A 154 -0.64 20.31 -9.44
N GLN A 155 -0.36 21.26 -10.34
CA GLN A 155 -1.36 21.74 -11.30
C GLN A 155 -1.83 20.65 -12.27
N ILE A 156 -0.93 19.74 -12.68
CA ILE A 156 -1.25 18.66 -13.62
C ILE A 156 -2.02 17.53 -12.94
N PHE A 157 -1.52 17.02 -11.81
CA PHE A 157 -2.06 15.83 -11.17
C PHE A 157 -3.14 16.13 -10.13
N PHE A 158 -3.09 17.30 -9.49
CA PHE A 158 -3.99 17.71 -8.42
C PHE A 158 -4.44 19.18 -8.60
N PRO A 159 -5.14 19.54 -9.69
CA PRO A 159 -5.43 20.94 -10.04
C PRO A 159 -6.22 21.73 -9.00
N LYS A 160 -6.93 21.04 -8.10
CA LYS A 160 -7.72 21.64 -7.00
C LYS A 160 -7.02 21.52 -5.65
N SER A 161 -5.76 21.11 -5.63
CA SER A 161 -4.99 20.89 -4.41
C SER A 161 -4.75 22.21 -3.68
N PRO A 162 -5.07 22.29 -2.37
CA PRO A 162 -4.67 23.41 -1.54
C PRO A 162 -3.21 23.31 -1.07
N ALA A 163 -2.50 22.22 -1.40
CA ALA A 163 -1.22 21.88 -0.79
C ALA A 163 -0.12 22.87 -1.19
N GLU A 164 0.47 23.54 -0.20
CA GLU A 164 1.66 24.37 -0.36
C GLU A 164 2.93 23.56 -0.16
N TYR A 165 4.03 23.96 -0.80
CA TYR A 165 5.29 23.20 -0.79
C TYR A 165 5.86 23.01 0.63
N SER A 166 5.96 24.09 1.41
CA SER A 166 6.49 24.07 2.78
C SER A 166 5.61 23.23 3.72
N GLN A 167 4.29 23.41 3.64
CA GLN A 167 3.32 22.65 4.42
C GLN A 167 3.34 21.17 4.05
N THR A 168 3.41 20.83 2.76
CA THR A 168 3.53 19.45 2.28
C THR A 168 4.75 18.77 2.87
N SER A 169 5.92 19.43 2.83
CA SER A 169 7.15 18.88 3.41
C SER A 169 7.00 18.63 4.92
N LYS A 170 6.41 19.57 5.65
CA LYS A 170 6.20 19.42 7.11
C LYS A 170 5.22 18.29 7.42
N THR A 171 4.13 18.16 6.67
CA THR A 171 3.17 17.06 6.80
C THR A 171 3.84 15.71 6.53
N ILE A 172 4.70 15.61 5.51
CA ILE A 172 5.48 14.39 5.23
C ILE A 172 6.38 14.02 6.41
N GLU A 173 7.09 14.99 6.98
CA GLU A 173 7.96 14.78 8.15
C GLU A 173 7.16 14.24 9.35
N ILE A 174 6.01 14.84 9.66
CA ILE A 174 5.13 14.41 10.77
C ILE A 174 4.57 13.01 10.54
N VAL A 175 4.04 12.73 9.34
CA VAL A 175 3.47 11.40 9.03
C VAL A 175 4.55 10.32 9.05
N ASN A 176 5.77 10.62 8.58
CA ASN A 176 6.86 9.66 8.63
C ASN A 176 7.37 9.38 10.04
N GLN A 177 7.36 10.37 10.94
CA GLN A 177 7.67 10.16 12.36
C GLN A 177 6.68 9.21 13.04
N PHE A 178 5.44 9.14 12.57
CA PHE A 178 4.47 8.15 13.05
C PHE A 178 4.72 6.74 12.48
N ILE A 179 5.27 6.64 11.26
CA ILE A 179 5.50 5.35 10.58
C ILE A 179 6.76 4.63 11.08
N LEU A 180 7.80 5.39 11.47
CA LEU A 180 9.12 4.88 11.89
C LEU A 180 9.18 4.56 13.39
#